data_AF-A0AAP0N8A9-F1
#
_entry.id   AF-A0AAP0N8A9-F1
#
_cell.length_a   1.000
_cell.length_b   1.000
_cell.length_c   1.000
_cell.angle_alpha   90.00
_cell.angle_beta   90.00
_cell.angle_gamma   90.00
#
_symmetry.space_group_name_H-M   'P 1'
#
loop_
_entity.id
_entity.type
_entity.pdbx_description
1 polymer ?
#
loop_
_entity_poly.entity_id
_entity_poly.type
_entity_poly.pdbx_seq_one_letter_code
_entity_poly.pdbx_strand_id
1 'polypeptide(L)'
;MASRLQRRMALRRKLHILRTLTSSKSVIPKKWKIKNSSTCFATFLFVQAFMFMLMFFLFVKVKKSSIIMDTILHINALKLRLEAIKREYSNSMKLNQVVKVEKIGTRFLVRVTCKKGRDVLVSILEALDEIGLNVLQARVSCNYYFAMEAITEAQAQALDVGDVTQTVLKAIELEE
;
A
#
# COMPACT_ATOMS: atom_id res chain seq x y z
N MET A 1 7.15 32.28 71.75
CA MET A 1 6.42 31.09 71.23
C MET A 1 4.94 31.24 71.58
N ALA A 2 4.08 31.62 70.62
CA ALA A 2 2.64 31.73 70.88
C ALA A 2 2.06 30.32 71.15
N SER A 3 1.46 30.13 72.33
CA SER A 3 0.97 28.82 72.78
C SER A 3 -0.12 28.31 71.83
N ARG A 4 -0.23 26.98 71.67
CA ARG A 4 -1.26 26.33 70.81
C ARG A 4 -2.68 26.82 71.10
N LEU A 5 -2.93 27.33 72.31
CA LEU A 5 -4.19 27.92 72.75
C LEU A 5 -4.52 29.24 72.03
N GLN A 6 -3.53 30.14 71.84
CA GLN A 6 -3.74 31.42 71.14
C GLN A 6 -4.14 31.23 69.68
N ARG A 7 -3.55 30.25 68.98
CA ARG A 7 -3.92 29.94 67.58
C ARG A 7 -5.36 29.43 67.46
N ARG A 8 -5.84 28.63 68.42
CA ARG A 8 -7.23 28.14 68.45
C ARG A 8 -8.23 29.27 68.72
N MET A 9 -7.89 30.23 69.57
CA MET A 9 -8.76 31.38 69.84
C MET A 9 -8.87 32.33 68.64
N ALA A 10 -7.76 32.56 67.93
CA ALA A 10 -7.78 33.33 66.69
C ALA A 10 -8.62 32.66 65.59
N LEU A 11 -8.53 31.33 65.46
CA LEU A 11 -9.31 30.56 64.49
C LEU A 11 -10.82 30.63 64.76
N ARG A 12 -11.22 30.53 66.04
CA ARG A 12 -12.64 30.64 66.43
C ARG A 12 -13.23 32.02 66.16
N ARG A 13 -12.45 33.09 66.38
CA ARG A 13 -12.87 34.46 66.02
C ARG A 13 -13.03 34.63 64.51
N LYS A 14 -12.09 34.10 63.70
CA LYS A 14 -12.20 34.12 62.24
C LYS A 14 -13.40 33.30 61.72
N LEU A 15 -13.67 32.14 62.33
CA LEU A 15 -14.83 31.31 61.97
C LEU A 15 -16.17 31.99 62.32
N HIS A 16 -16.23 32.71 63.44
CA HIS A 16 -17.42 33.48 63.80
C HIS A 16 -17.65 34.66 62.85
N ILE A 17 -16.58 35.35 62.44
CA ILE A 17 -16.67 36.44 61.45
C ILE A 17 -17.10 35.91 60.08
N LEU A 18 -16.56 34.77 59.64
CA LEU A 18 -17.02 34.09 58.42
C LEU A 18 -18.49 33.70 58.53
N ARG A 19 -18.96 33.16 59.67
CA ARG A 19 -20.39 32.89 59.89
C ARG A 19 -21.28 34.14 59.78
N THR A 20 -20.84 35.28 60.30
CA THR A 20 -21.59 36.55 60.19
C THR A 20 -21.57 37.13 58.78
N LEU A 21 -20.55 36.82 57.97
CA LEU A 21 -20.49 37.20 56.55
C LEU A 21 -21.22 36.22 55.64
N THR A 22 -21.46 34.98 56.10
CA THR A 22 -22.22 33.96 55.36
C THR A 22 -23.72 33.96 55.70
N SER A 23 -24.18 34.80 56.64
CA SER A 23 -25.61 35.07 56.81
C SER A 23 -26.10 36.08 55.76
N SER A 24 -26.02 35.67 54.49
CA SER A 24 -26.88 36.23 53.46
C SER A 24 -28.31 36.02 53.91
N LYS A 25 -28.99 37.12 54.28
CA LYS A 25 -30.44 37.19 54.37
C LYS A 25 -30.98 36.90 52.97
N SER A 26 -31.18 35.63 52.62
CA SER A 26 -32.13 35.30 51.57
C SER A 26 -33.51 35.63 52.11
N VAL A 27 -33.93 36.86 51.84
CA VAL A 27 -35.34 37.21 51.80
C VAL A 27 -35.95 36.26 50.78
N ILE A 28 -36.58 35.20 51.28
CA ILE A 28 -37.40 34.30 50.47
C ILE A 28 -38.60 35.16 50.02
N PRO A 29 -38.76 35.48 48.71
CA PRO A 29 -40.00 36.06 48.27
C PRO A 29 -41.11 35.02 48.52
N LYS A 30 -42.04 35.37 49.41
CA LYS A 30 -43.28 34.62 49.66
C LYS A 30 -44.14 34.58 48.39
N LYS A 31 -43.85 33.65 47.48
CA LYS A 31 -44.75 33.04 46.49
C LYS A 31 -43.93 32.32 45.42
N TRP A 32 -43.37 31.16 45.76
CA TRP A 32 -43.18 30.12 44.75
C TRP A 32 -43.94 28.89 45.25
N LYS A 33 -45.23 28.92 44.93
CA LYS A 33 -46.11 27.77 44.93
C LYS A 33 -45.37 26.69 44.14
N ILE A 34 -45.01 25.60 44.81
CA ILE A 34 -44.43 24.42 44.19
C ILE A 34 -45.37 24.02 43.05
N LYS A 35 -44.99 24.37 41.82
CA LYS A 35 -45.59 23.82 40.61
C LYS A 35 -44.48 23.04 39.92
N ASN A 36 -44.59 21.73 40.08
CA ASN A 36 -43.86 20.64 39.44
C ASN A 36 -42.36 20.52 39.73
N SER A 37 -42.03 19.55 40.58
CA SER A 37 -40.68 18.97 40.77
C SER A 37 -40.12 18.27 39.51
N SER A 38 -40.83 18.31 38.39
CA SER A 38 -40.54 17.54 37.17
C SER A 38 -39.71 18.29 36.14
N THR A 39 -39.64 19.63 36.18
CA THR A 39 -39.02 20.43 35.11
C THR A 39 -37.51 20.65 35.28
N CYS A 40 -36.99 20.72 36.52
CA CYS A 40 -35.53 20.81 36.77
C CYS A 40 -34.78 19.49 36.54
N PHE A 41 -35.41 18.35 36.84
CA PHE A 41 -34.83 17.04 36.54
C PHE A 41 -34.77 16.81 35.03
N ALA A 42 -35.78 17.28 34.29
CA ALA A 42 -35.84 17.15 32.85
C ALA A 42 -34.72 17.93 32.14
N THR A 43 -34.40 19.15 32.57
CA THR A 43 -33.31 19.93 31.96
C THR A 43 -31.93 19.35 32.26
N PHE A 44 -31.70 18.85 33.47
CA PHE A 44 -30.44 18.18 33.83
C PHE A 44 -30.23 16.88 33.04
N LEU A 45 -31.27 16.05 32.95
CA LEU A 45 -31.26 14.83 32.13
C LEU A 45 -31.07 15.15 30.64
N PHE A 46 -31.63 16.26 30.15
CA PHE A 46 -31.48 16.67 28.75
C PHE A 46 -30.05 17.12 28.43
N VAL A 47 -29.39 17.88 29.32
CA VAL A 47 -27.99 18.30 29.14
C VAL A 47 -27.06 17.09 29.22
N GLN A 48 -27.31 16.15 30.15
CA GLN A 48 -26.54 14.91 30.27
C GLN A 48 -26.71 14.03 29.00
N ALA A 49 -27.95 13.88 28.50
CA ALA A 49 -28.23 13.12 27.29
C ALA A 49 -27.60 13.77 26.05
N PHE A 50 -27.64 15.10 25.94
CA PHE A 50 -27.02 15.84 24.84
C PHE A 50 -25.50 15.69 24.83
N MET A 51 -24.85 15.77 26.00
CA MET A 51 -23.41 15.51 26.14
C MET A 51 -23.05 14.08 25.74
N PHE A 52 -23.85 13.08 26.14
CA PHE A 52 -23.67 11.69 25.71
C PHE A 52 -23.83 11.51 24.20
N MET A 53 -24.83 12.18 23.60
CA MET A 53 -25.07 12.16 22.15
C MET A 53 -23.89 12.76 21.38
N LEU A 54 -23.35 13.88 21.85
CA LEU A 54 -22.20 14.56 21.24
C LEU A 54 -20.95 13.68 21.30
N MET A 55 -20.69 13.04 22.44
CA MET A 55 -19.55 12.14 22.62
C MET A 55 -19.67 10.88 21.75
N PHE A 56 -20.88 10.32 21.64
CA PHE A 56 -21.16 9.19 20.76
C PHE A 56 -20.94 9.55 19.29
N PHE A 57 -21.40 10.73 18.86
CA PHE A 57 -21.21 11.20 17.49
C PHE A 57 -19.73 11.45 17.16
N LEU A 58 -18.96 12.01 18.09
CA LEU A 58 -17.51 12.18 17.96
C LEU A 58 -16.78 10.82 17.90
N PHE A 59 -17.14 9.87 18.76
CA PHE A 59 -16.55 8.53 18.77
C PHE A 59 -16.82 7.77 17.46
N VAL A 60 -18.06 7.82 16.95
CA VAL A 60 -18.43 7.22 15.67
C VAL A 60 -17.68 7.89 14.51
N LYS A 61 -17.50 9.21 14.54
CA LYS A 61 -16.74 9.95 13.51
C LYS A 61 -15.26 9.55 13.50
N VAL A 62 -14.62 9.48 14.67
CA VAL A 62 -13.21 9.08 14.83
C VAL A 62 -12.99 7.62 14.40
N LYS A 63 -13.91 6.72 14.73
CA LYS A 63 -13.82 5.30 14.38
C LYS A 63 -14.02 5.04 12.88
N LYS A 64 -14.87 5.85 12.21
CA LYS A 64 -15.00 5.82 10.74
C LYS A 64 -13.72 6.32 10.06
N SER A 65 -13.09 7.39 10.58
CA SER A 65 -11.82 7.86 10.03
C SER A 65 -10.65 6.90 10.23
N SER A 66 -10.61 6.13 11.34
CA SER A 66 -9.55 5.14 11.55
C SER A 66 -9.68 3.96 10.58
N ILE A 67 -10.89 3.45 10.33
CA ILE A 67 -11.12 2.35 9.37
C ILE A 67 -10.81 2.79 7.94
N ILE A 68 -11.19 4.02 7.58
CA ILE A 68 -10.88 4.59 6.25
C ILE A 68 -9.37 4.82 6.11
N MET A 69 -8.69 5.31 7.16
CA MET A 69 -7.24 5.50 7.13
C MET A 69 -6.52 4.16 6.97
N ASP A 70 -6.91 3.12 7.72
CA ASP A 70 -6.29 1.80 7.66
C ASP A 70 -6.41 1.18 6.27
N THR A 71 -7.57 1.31 5.63
CA THR A 71 -7.79 0.83 4.25
C THR A 71 -6.97 1.61 3.22
N ILE A 72 -6.88 2.94 3.35
CA ILE A 72 -6.01 3.76 2.48
C ILE A 72 -4.53 3.40 2.68
N LEU A 73 -4.10 3.18 3.92
CA LEU A 73 -2.73 2.75 4.23
C LEU A 73 -2.41 1.37 3.61
N HIS A 74 -3.34 0.42 3.68
CA HIS A 74 -3.18 -0.89 3.04
C HIS A 74 -3.12 -0.79 1.51
N ILE A 75 -3.99 0.02 0.89
CA ILE A 75 -3.97 0.26 -0.56
C ILE A 75 -2.63 0.87 -0.99
N ASN A 76 -2.13 1.85 -0.23
CA ASN A 76 -0.86 2.50 -0.53
C ASN A 76 0.32 1.55 -0.31
N ALA A 77 0.30 0.73 0.74
CA ALA A 77 1.31 -0.31 0.95
C ALA A 77 1.36 -1.33 -0.21
N LEU A 78 0.19 -1.71 -0.75
CA LEU A 78 0.10 -2.58 -1.92
C LEU A 78 0.63 -1.90 -3.18
N LYS A 79 0.34 -0.61 -3.40
CA LYS A 79 0.89 0.16 -4.53
C LYS A 79 2.42 0.21 -4.48
N LEU A 80 3.00 0.48 -3.31
CA LEU A 80 4.46 0.49 -3.14
C LEU A 80 5.09 -0.88 -3.46
N ARG A 81 4.46 -1.98 -3.01
CA ARG A 81 4.92 -3.33 -3.34
C ARG A 81 4.83 -3.63 -4.83
N LEU A 82 3.75 -3.21 -5.50
CA LEU A 82 3.62 -3.35 -6.95
C LEU A 82 4.70 -2.58 -7.71
N GLU A 83 5.03 -1.36 -7.27
CA GLU A 83 6.10 -0.58 -7.89
C GLU A 83 7.48 -1.21 -7.67
N ALA A 84 7.75 -1.77 -6.48
CA ALA A 84 9.00 -2.49 -6.21
C ALA A 84 9.16 -3.70 -7.15
N ILE A 85 8.11 -4.53 -7.27
CA ILE A 85 8.09 -5.68 -8.20
C ILE A 85 8.26 -5.20 -9.65
N LYS A 86 7.59 -4.11 -10.04
CA LYS A 86 7.71 -3.54 -11.39
C LYS A 86 9.14 -3.05 -11.68
N ARG A 87 9.83 -2.46 -10.69
CA ARG A 87 11.24 -2.04 -10.83
C ARG A 87 12.18 -3.22 -10.92
N GLU A 88 12.01 -4.24 -10.08
CA GLU A 88 12.79 -5.48 -10.12
C GLU A 88 12.62 -6.19 -11.47
N TYR A 89 11.39 -6.26 -11.99
CA TYR A 89 11.10 -6.82 -13.31
C TYR A 89 11.74 -5.99 -14.43
N SER A 90 11.66 -4.65 -14.36
CA SER A 90 12.28 -3.75 -15.34
C SER A 90 13.81 -3.84 -15.32
N ASN A 91 14.42 -4.04 -14.15
CA ASN A 91 15.87 -4.20 -14.01
C ASN A 91 16.34 -5.58 -14.50
N SER A 92 15.60 -6.64 -14.18
CA SER A 92 15.82 -7.98 -14.70
C SER A 92 15.64 -8.05 -16.23
N MET A 93 14.76 -7.20 -16.77
CA MET A 93 14.49 -7.08 -18.22
C MET A 93 15.57 -6.35 -19.01
N LYS A 94 16.38 -5.49 -18.39
CA LYS A 94 17.45 -4.76 -19.11
C LYS A 94 18.62 -5.65 -19.51
N LEU A 95 18.83 -6.77 -18.83
CA LEU A 95 20.10 -7.51 -18.87
C LEU A 95 20.08 -8.78 -19.74
N ASN A 96 18.92 -9.27 -20.16
CA ASN A 96 18.83 -10.68 -20.50
C ASN A 96 18.31 -10.88 -21.93
N GLN A 97 19.14 -10.53 -22.93
CA GLN A 97 19.09 -11.26 -24.19
C GLN A 97 19.50 -12.70 -23.87
N VAL A 98 18.54 -13.61 -23.83
CA VAL A 98 18.78 -15.01 -23.46
C VAL A 98 18.53 -15.85 -24.69
N VAL A 99 19.63 -16.35 -25.26
CA VAL A 99 19.60 -17.36 -26.31
C VAL A 99 19.99 -18.69 -25.68
N LYS A 100 19.10 -19.66 -25.77
CA LYS A 100 19.36 -21.04 -25.34
C LYS A 100 19.16 -21.96 -26.53
N VAL A 101 20.20 -22.73 -26.85
CA VAL A 101 20.16 -23.72 -27.92
C VAL A 101 20.39 -25.09 -27.30
N GLU A 102 19.44 -25.99 -27.49
CA GLU A 102 19.53 -27.38 -27.05
C GLU A 102 19.58 -28.29 -28.28
N LYS A 103 20.50 -29.24 -28.31
CA LYS A 103 20.59 -30.25 -29.37
C LYS A 103 19.87 -31.52 -28.94
N ILE A 104 18.82 -31.89 -29.67
CA ILE A 104 18.01 -33.08 -29.43
C ILE A 104 18.10 -33.98 -30.67
N GLY A 105 19.09 -34.89 -30.68
CA GLY A 105 19.35 -35.78 -31.81
C GLY A 105 19.79 -35.01 -33.06
N THR A 106 18.95 -35.05 -34.11
CA THR A 106 19.15 -34.31 -35.38
C THR A 106 18.57 -32.90 -35.36
N ARG A 107 17.82 -32.55 -34.32
CA ARG A 107 17.09 -31.28 -34.21
C ARG A 107 17.73 -30.35 -33.19
N PHE A 108 17.57 -29.06 -33.41
CA PHE A 108 17.94 -28.00 -32.49
C PHE A 108 16.69 -27.31 -31.99
N LEU A 109 16.66 -27.06 -30.68
CA LEU A 109 15.64 -26.26 -30.04
C LEU A 109 16.25 -24.92 -29.67
N VAL A 110 15.90 -23.91 -30.45
CA VAL A 110 16.40 -22.55 -30.30
C VAL A 110 15.35 -21.74 -29.56
N ARG A 111 15.67 -21.28 -28.35
CA ARG A 111 14.85 -20.36 -27.56
C ARG A 111 15.54 -19.01 -27.53
N VAL A 112 14.88 -18.01 -28.07
CA VAL A 112 15.36 -16.62 -28.09
C VAL A 112 14.41 -15.76 -27.27
N THR A 113 14.98 -14.95 -26.38
CA THR A 113 14.26 -13.86 -25.72
C THR A 113 15.08 -12.59 -25.89
N CYS A 114 14.50 -11.57 -26.52
CA CYS A 114 15.16 -10.29 -26.76
C CYS A 114 14.18 -9.12 -26.68
N LYS A 115 14.73 -7.89 -26.70
CA LYS A 115 13.94 -6.66 -26.74
C LYS A 115 13.13 -6.62 -28.05
N LYS A 116 12.01 -5.91 -28.01
CA LYS A 116 11.17 -5.72 -29.19
C LYS A 116 11.88 -4.79 -30.18
N GLY A 117 12.33 -5.32 -31.31
CA GLY A 117 12.78 -4.57 -32.49
C GLY A 117 11.75 -4.62 -33.61
N ARG A 118 12.06 -3.98 -34.75
CA ARG A 118 11.14 -3.92 -35.91
C ARG A 118 11.20 -5.21 -36.73
N ASP A 119 12.38 -5.76 -36.94
CA ASP A 119 12.60 -6.81 -37.93
C ASP A 119 13.26 -8.07 -37.33
N VAL A 120 13.36 -8.14 -36.00
CA VAL A 120 14.08 -9.18 -35.25
C VAL A 120 13.75 -10.60 -35.70
N LEU A 121 12.47 -10.87 -36.02
CA LEU A 121 12.06 -12.18 -36.50
C LEU A 121 12.69 -12.53 -37.85
N VAL A 122 12.69 -11.57 -38.77
CA VAL A 122 13.25 -11.74 -40.11
C VAL A 122 14.75 -11.94 -40.01
N SER A 123 15.44 -11.09 -39.23
CA SER A 123 16.88 -11.19 -38.98
C SER A 123 17.30 -12.55 -38.40
N ILE A 124 16.53 -13.08 -37.44
CA ILE A 124 16.80 -14.41 -36.88
C ILE A 124 16.55 -15.52 -37.91
N LEU A 125 15.50 -15.42 -38.72
CA LEU A 125 15.19 -16.43 -39.72
C LEU A 125 16.22 -16.46 -40.85
N GLU A 126 16.66 -15.30 -41.33
CA GLU A 126 17.73 -15.18 -42.32
C GLU A 126 19.03 -15.81 -41.79
N ALA A 127 19.40 -15.48 -40.56
CA ALA A 127 20.58 -16.05 -39.90
C ALA A 127 20.50 -17.58 -39.75
N LEU A 128 19.31 -18.16 -39.52
CA LEU A 128 19.13 -19.61 -39.45
C LEU A 128 19.25 -20.27 -40.83
N ASP A 129 18.74 -19.62 -41.88
CA ASP A 129 18.79 -20.12 -43.26
C ASP A 129 20.23 -20.08 -43.82
N GLU A 130 21.00 -19.03 -43.50
CA GLU A 130 22.43 -18.92 -43.86
C GLU A 130 23.27 -20.07 -43.29
N ILE A 131 22.94 -20.55 -42.08
CA ILE A 131 23.60 -21.69 -41.44
C ILE A 131 23.08 -23.03 -42.00
N GLY A 132 21.98 -23.02 -42.75
CA GLY A 132 21.35 -24.23 -43.31
C GLY A 132 20.49 -25.01 -42.29
N LEU A 133 19.91 -24.30 -41.31
CA LEU A 133 18.95 -24.85 -40.37
C LEU A 133 17.52 -24.64 -40.88
N ASN A 134 16.84 -25.72 -41.24
CA ASN A 134 15.46 -25.64 -41.67
C ASN A 134 14.52 -25.56 -40.46
N VAL A 135 13.66 -24.54 -40.42
CA VAL A 135 12.68 -24.35 -39.34
C VAL A 135 11.46 -25.23 -39.59
N LEU A 136 11.28 -26.28 -38.79
CA LEU A 136 10.12 -27.17 -38.87
C LEU A 136 8.89 -26.56 -38.18
N GLN A 137 9.12 -25.99 -37.00
CA GLN A 137 8.08 -25.39 -36.19
C GLN A 137 8.65 -24.17 -35.46
N ALA A 138 7.91 -23.07 -35.50
CA ALA A 138 8.23 -21.88 -34.73
C ALA A 138 7.00 -21.40 -33.97
N ARG A 139 7.22 -21.00 -32.72
CA ARG A 139 6.24 -20.30 -31.89
C ARG A 139 6.83 -18.95 -31.51
N VAL A 140 6.15 -17.90 -31.94
CA VAL A 140 6.57 -16.51 -31.69
C VAL A 140 5.55 -15.81 -30.80
N SER A 141 6.04 -15.01 -29.86
CA SER A 141 5.26 -14.15 -29.00
C SER A 141 5.89 -12.77 -28.98
N CYS A 142 5.10 -11.73 -29.25
CA CYS A 142 5.56 -10.34 -29.34
C CYS A 142 4.62 -9.38 -28.60
N ASN A 143 4.47 -9.59 -27.28
CA ASN A 143 3.64 -8.71 -26.45
C ASN A 143 4.46 -7.50 -25.96
N TYR A 144 5.31 -7.72 -24.96
CA TYR A 144 6.20 -6.70 -24.38
C TYR A 144 7.67 -6.89 -24.75
N TYR A 145 8.03 -8.12 -25.13
CA TYR A 145 9.34 -8.55 -25.58
C TYR A 145 9.14 -9.54 -26.72
N PHE A 146 10.20 -9.73 -27.51
CA PHE A 146 10.21 -10.77 -28.52
C PHE A 146 10.68 -12.07 -27.89
N ALA A 147 9.85 -13.11 -28.01
CA ALA A 147 10.21 -14.46 -27.62
C ALA A 147 9.88 -15.42 -28.76
N MET A 148 10.84 -16.26 -29.09
CA MET A 148 10.74 -17.25 -30.15
C MET A 148 11.24 -18.59 -29.64
N GLU A 149 10.48 -19.63 -29.96
CA GLU A 149 10.88 -21.02 -29.80
C GLU A 149 10.81 -21.66 -31.18
N ALA A 150 11.95 -22.10 -31.69
CA ALA A 150 12.06 -22.73 -32.99
C ALA A 150 12.67 -24.12 -32.87
N ILE A 151 12.02 -25.08 -33.51
CA ILE A 151 12.55 -26.42 -33.73
C ILE A 151 13.12 -26.42 -35.14
N THR A 152 14.44 -26.56 -35.22
CA THR A 152 15.16 -26.58 -36.49
C THR A 152 15.85 -27.92 -36.71
N GLU A 153 16.04 -28.31 -37.97
CA GLU A 153 16.75 -29.53 -38.36
C GLU A 153 17.88 -29.18 -39.31
N ALA A 154 19.06 -29.76 -39.09
CA ALA A 154 20.21 -29.54 -39.97
C ALA A 154 20.06 -30.34 -41.26
N GLN A 155 20.17 -29.66 -42.41
CA GLN A 155 20.00 -30.32 -43.71
C GLN A 155 21.17 -31.21 -44.11
N ALA A 156 22.41 -30.90 -43.72
CA ALA A 156 23.59 -31.68 -44.17
C ALA A 156 24.86 -31.55 -43.32
N GLN A 157 25.05 -30.45 -42.58
CA GLN A 157 26.32 -30.19 -41.85
C GLN A 157 26.27 -30.61 -40.37
N ALA A 158 27.41 -31.09 -39.88
CA ALA A 158 27.68 -31.29 -38.46
C ALA A 158 27.82 -29.93 -37.75
N LEU A 159 26.71 -29.22 -37.61
CA LEU A 159 26.67 -27.93 -36.93
C LEU A 159 26.83 -28.12 -35.42
N ASP A 160 27.69 -27.28 -34.83
CA ASP A 160 27.88 -27.21 -33.40
C ASP A 160 26.90 -26.22 -32.75
N VAL A 161 26.54 -26.51 -31.50
CA VAL A 161 25.62 -25.68 -30.71
C VAL A 161 26.19 -24.27 -30.51
N GLY A 162 27.51 -24.14 -30.41
CA GLY A 162 28.21 -22.86 -30.27
C GLY A 162 27.97 -21.92 -31.45
N ASP A 163 28.13 -22.42 -32.67
CA ASP A 163 28.00 -21.63 -33.89
C ASP A 163 26.58 -21.11 -34.09
N VAL A 164 25.57 -21.94 -33.80
CA VAL A 164 24.16 -21.56 -33.85
C VAL A 164 23.86 -20.45 -32.84
N THR A 165 24.35 -20.61 -31.60
CA THR A 165 24.12 -19.62 -30.54
C THR A 165 24.76 -18.28 -30.91
N GLN A 166 26.00 -18.30 -31.41
CA GLN A 166 26.72 -17.09 -31.75
C GLN A 166 26.09 -16.35 -32.94
N THR A 167 25.62 -17.08 -33.94
CA THR A 167 25.01 -16.46 -35.13
C THR A 167 23.66 -15.83 -34.79
N VAL A 168 22.85 -16.49 -33.95
CA VAL A 168 21.60 -15.92 -33.45
C VAL A 168 21.84 -14.69 -32.57
N LEU A 169 22.89 -14.70 -31.74
CA LEU A 169 23.26 -13.50 -30.95
C LEU A 169 23.63 -12.33 -31.85
N LYS A 170 24.44 -12.56 -32.89
CA LYS A 170 24.79 -11.52 -33.88
C LYS A 170 23.55 -10.96 -34.57
N ALA A 171 22.60 -11.82 -34.98
CA ALA A 171 21.36 -11.39 -35.63
C ALA A 171 20.51 -10.45 -34.74
N ILE A 172 20.58 -10.61 -33.41
CA ILE A 172 19.87 -9.76 -32.46
C ILE A 172 20.61 -8.42 -32.24
N GLU A 173 21.95 -8.44 -32.25
CA GLU A 173 22.78 -7.23 -32.11
C GLU A 173 22.79 -6.35 -33.36
N LEU A 174 22.52 -6.92 -34.54
CA LEU A 174 22.51 -6.20 -35.83
C LEU A 174 21.37 -5.18 -35.98
N GLU A 175 20.41 -5.15 -35.04
CA GLU A 175 19.26 -4.22 -35.06
C GLU A 175 19.34 -3.04 -34.08
N GLU A 176 20.47 -2.86 -33.38
CA GLU A 176 20.74 -1.62 -32.62
C GLU A 176 21.21 -0.45 -33.49
#